data_AF-A0A536H0K8-F1
#
_entry.id   AF-A0A536H0K8-F1
#
_cell.length_a   1.000
_cell.length_b   1.000
_cell.length_c   1.000
_cell.angle_alpha   90.00
_cell.angle_beta   90.00
_cell.angle_gamma   90.00
#
_symmetry.space_group_name_H-M   'P 1'
#
loop_
_entity.id
_entity.type
_entity.pdbx_description
1 polymer ?
#
loop_
_entity_poly.entity_id
_entity_poly.type
_entity_poly.pdbx_seq_one_letter_code
_entity_poly.pdbx_strand_id
1 'polypeptide(L)' 'SSAVSTIANMHFIASISNGSWLEWDQNPNALRSDLFEESLTLDERGCVRLPERPGLGVRLNQETVNRYRVDQQGV' A
#
# COMPACT_ATOMS: atom_id res chain seq x y z
N SER A 1 -5.11 4.68 -6.25
CA SER A 1 -5.22 3.64 -5.19
C SER A 1 -4.43 4.05 -3.94
N SER A 2 -4.84 3.68 -2.72
CA SER A 2 -4.04 3.89 -1.49
C SER A 2 -3.02 2.76 -1.27
N ALA A 3 -2.04 2.96 -0.40
CA ALA A 3 -1.02 1.96 -0.08
C ALA A 3 -1.65 0.67 0.49
N VAL A 4 -2.70 0.79 1.31
CA VAL A 4 -3.45 -0.33 1.90
C VAL A 4 -4.13 -1.16 0.81
N SER A 5 -4.82 -0.51 -0.12
CA SER A 5 -5.47 -1.20 -1.23
C SER A 5 -4.43 -1.91 -2.11
N THR A 6 -3.29 -1.28 -2.38
CA THR A 6 -2.21 -1.90 -3.17
C THR A 6 -1.66 -3.15 -2.50
N ILE A 7 -1.28 -3.09 -1.21
CA ILE A 7 -0.68 -4.27 -0.55
C ILE A 7 -1.68 -5.41 -0.32
N ALA A 8 -2.94 -5.10 -0.06
CA ALA A 8 -3.99 -6.12 0.02
C ALA A 8 -4.14 -6.87 -1.33
N ASN A 9 -4.14 -6.13 -2.45
CA ASN A 9 -4.17 -6.74 -3.78
C ASN A 9 -2.89 -7.52 -4.08
N MET A 10 -1.71 -7.04 -3.66
CA MET A 10 -0.45 -7.78 -3.79
C MET A 10 -0.52 -9.15 -3.10
N HIS A 11 -1.05 -9.22 -1.88
CA HIS A 11 -1.23 -10.49 -1.17
C HIS A 11 -2.14 -11.45 -1.94
N PHE A 12 -3.27 -10.94 -2.47
CA PHE A 12 -4.18 -11.74 -3.27
C PHE A 12 -3.52 -12.25 -4.56
N ILE A 13 -2.87 -11.37 -5.32
CA ILE A 13 -2.16 -11.72 -6.57
C ILE A 13 -1.08 -12.78 -6.30
N ALA A 14 -0.29 -12.62 -5.23
CA ALA A 14 0.77 -13.58 -4.89
C ALA A 14 0.25 -14.97 -4.48
N SER A 15 -1.03 -15.08 -4.11
CA SER A 15 -1.66 -16.38 -3.84
C SER A 15 -2.07 -17.14 -5.10
N ILE A 16 -2.01 -16.49 -6.27
CA ILE A 16 -2.35 -17.07 -7.57
C ILE A 16 -1.05 -17.55 -8.24
N SER A 17 -0.96 -18.83 -8.59
CA SER A 17 0.28 -19.46 -9.09
C SER A 17 0.87 -18.82 -10.35
N ASN A 18 0.07 -18.09 -11.12
CA ASN A 18 0.47 -17.34 -12.31
C ASN A 18 0.10 -15.85 -12.22
N GLY A 19 -0.15 -15.33 -11.02
CA GLY A 19 -0.40 -13.91 -10.77
C GLY A 19 0.90 -13.13 -10.75
N SER A 20 1.07 -12.20 -11.68
CA SER A 20 2.28 -11.36 -11.77
C SER A 20 2.03 -9.90 -12.11
N TRP A 21 0.80 -9.56 -12.52
CA TRP A 21 0.44 -8.20 -12.93
C TRP A 21 -0.29 -7.50 -11.80
N LEU A 22 0.20 -6.31 -11.46
CA LEU A 22 -0.35 -5.43 -10.44
C LEU A 22 -0.55 -4.05 -11.06
N GLU A 23 -1.74 -3.48 -10.90
CA GLU A 23 -1.96 -2.07 -11.21
C GLU A 23 -1.07 -1.20 -10.32
N TRP A 24 -0.30 -0.30 -10.94
CA TRP A 24 0.64 0.56 -10.23
C TRP A 24 0.36 2.04 -10.54
N ASP A 25 -0.45 2.66 -9.69
CA ASP A 25 -0.81 4.08 -9.80
C ASP A 25 0.42 4.99 -9.64
N GLN A 26 0.61 5.93 -10.58
CA GLN A 26 1.72 6.89 -10.61
C GLN A 26 1.27 8.34 -10.39
N ASN A 27 -0.01 8.58 -10.15
CA ASN A 27 -0.48 9.93 -9.83
C ASN A 27 0.00 10.34 -8.41
N PRO A 28 0.16 11.65 -8.16
CA PRO A 28 0.42 12.15 -6.80
C PRO A 28 -0.70 11.74 -5.85
N ASN A 29 -0.35 10.98 -4.80
CA ASN A 29 -1.30 10.52 -3.79
C ASN A 29 -0.57 10.22 -2.47
N ALA A 30 -0.74 11.10 -1.49
CA ALA A 30 -0.10 10.94 -0.18
C ALA A 30 -0.56 9.67 0.58
N LEU A 31 -1.78 9.20 0.34
CA LEU A 31 -2.26 7.94 0.94
C LEU A 31 -1.61 6.70 0.31
N ARG A 32 -0.91 6.86 -0.82
CA ARG A 32 -0.09 5.81 -1.45
C ARG A 32 1.37 5.90 -1.01
N SER A 33 1.94 7.10 -0.96
CA SER A 33 3.37 7.28 -0.70
C SER A 33 3.72 7.37 0.78
N ASP A 34 2.83 7.91 1.61
CA ASP A 34 3.21 8.38 2.96
C ASP A 34 2.46 7.64 4.08
N LEU A 35 1.47 6.80 3.74
CA LEU A 35 0.58 6.16 4.70
C LEU A 35 1.26 5.06 5.54
N PHE A 36 2.34 4.48 5.03
CA PHE A 36 3.13 3.47 5.74
C PHE A 36 4.49 4.03 6.16
N GLU A 37 5.06 3.46 7.22
CA GLU A 37 6.47 3.70 7.56
C GLU A 37 7.40 3.09 6.51
N GLU A 38 7.01 1.96 5.92
CA GLU A 38 7.76 1.26 4.89
C GLU A 38 7.36 1.70 3.47
N SER A 39 8.35 1.99 2.62
CA SER A 39 8.10 2.32 1.21
C SER A 39 7.88 1.07 0.36
N LEU A 40 6.83 1.08 -0.47
CA LEU A 40 6.65 0.10 -1.54
C LEU A 40 7.43 0.54 -2.78
N THR A 41 8.52 -0.16 -3.09
CA THR A 41 9.41 0.17 -4.20
C THR A 41 9.45 -0.95 -5.24
N LEU A 42 9.62 -0.55 -6.51
CA LEU A 42 9.91 -1.47 -7.60
C LEU A 42 11.40 -1.79 -7.61
N ASP A 43 11.76 -3.04 -7.88
CA ASP A 43 13.13 -3.45 -8.16
C ASP A 43 13.54 -3.06 -9.60
N GLU A 44 14.80 -3.33 -9.97
CA GLU A 44 15.36 -3.00 -11.29
C GLU A 44 14.62 -3.68 -12.46
N ARG A 45 13.80 -4.70 -12.18
CA ARG A 45 12.98 -5.41 -13.18
C ARG A 45 11.53 -4.94 -13.19
N GLY A 46 11.19 -3.90 -12.42
CA GLY A 46 9.84 -3.40 -12.30
C GLY A 46 8.93 -4.29 -11.45
N CYS A 47 9.48 -5.14 -10.59
CA CYS A 47 8.71 -6.00 -9.69
C CYS A 47 8.63 -5.42 -8.28
N VAL A 48 7.50 -5.62 -7.60
CA VAL A 48 7.34 -5.32 -6.17
C VAL A 48 7.32 -6.62 -5.37
N ARG A 49 7.85 -6.60 -4.14
CA ARG A 49 7.87 -7.75 -3.23
C ARG A 49 6.91 -7.53 -2.06
N LEU A 50 6.27 -8.61 -1.63
CA LEU A 50 5.50 -8.59 -0.39
C LEU A 50 6.45 -8.49 0.81
N PRO A 51 6.11 -7.71 1.84
CA PRO A 51 6.82 -7.74 3.11
C PRO A 51 6.59 -9.06 3.85
N GLU A 52 7.52 -9.45 4.71
CA GLU A 52 7.48 -10.75 5.41
C GLU A 52 6.82 -10.69 6.80
N ARG A 53 6.52 -9.49 7.32
CA ARG A 53 5.89 -9.35 8.64
C ARG A 53 4.44 -9.86 8.61
N PRO A 54 3.86 -10.25 9.75
CA PRO A 54 2.47 -10.71 9.81
C PRO A 54 1.44 -9.70 9.28
N GLY A 55 0.28 -10.21 8.85
CA GLY A 55 -0.81 -9.40 8.32
C GLY A 55 -0.46 -8.80 6.96
N LEU A 56 -0.75 -7.51 6.75
CA LEU A 56 -0.35 -6.78 5.53
C LEU A 56 1.14 -6.45 5.49
N GLY A 57 1.95 -6.85 6.47
CA GLY A 57 3.40 -6.70 6.40
C GLY A 57 3.96 -5.30 6.74
N VAL A 58 3.12 -4.29 6.94
CA VAL A 58 3.49 -2.86 7.07
C VAL A 58 2.97 -2.23 8.36
N ARG A 59 3.46 -1.04 8.71
CA ARG A 59 3.01 -0.21 9.83
C ARG A 59 2.47 1.11 9.32
N LEU A 60 1.41 1.60 9.95
CA LEU A 60 0.84 2.91 9.61
C LEU A 60 1.75 4.04 10.11
N ASN A 61 2.01 5.01 9.25
CA ASN A 61 2.58 6.28 9.66
C ASN A 61 1.50 7.14 10.32
N GLN A 62 1.55 7.24 11.65
CA GLN A 62 0.53 7.98 12.39
C GLN A 62 0.57 9.49 12.16
N GLU A 63 1.68 10.06 11.69
CA GLU A 63 1.69 11.45 11.26
C GLU A 63 0.77 11.66 10.05
N THR A 64 0.89 10.79 9.04
CA THR A 64 0.04 10.82 7.85
C THR A 64 -1.42 10.56 8.20
N VAL A 65 -1.70 9.57 9.05
CA VAL A 65 -3.06 9.29 9.51
C VAL A 65 -3.67 10.50 10.21
N ASN A 66 -2.92 11.17 11.09
CA ASN A 66 -3.43 12.35 11.79
C ASN A 66 -3.63 13.54 10.85
N ARG A 67 -2.73 13.73 9.87
CA ARG A 67 -2.82 14.81 8.87
C ARG A 67 -4.06 14.71 8.00
N TYR A 68 -4.43 13.50 7.58
CA TYR A 68 -5.57 13.25 6.69
C TYR A 68 -6.84 12.79 7.42
N ARG A 69 -6.84 12.84 8.76
CA ARG A 69 -8.03 12.50 9.55
C ARG A 69 -9.15 13.48 9.21
N VAL A 70 -10.33 12.94 8.93
CA VAL A 70 -11.56 13.70 8.76
C VAL A 70 -12.46 13.40 9.96
N ASP A 71 -12.94 14.45 10.64
CA ASP A 71 -13.95 14.28 11.67
C ASP A 71 -15.28 13.96 10.98
N GLN A 72 -15.98 12.94 11.46
CA GLN A 72 -17.34 12.70 11.00
C GLN A 72 -18.19 13.89 11.45
N GLN A 73 -18.54 14.78 10.52
CA GLN A 73 -19.63 15.72 10.78
C GLN A 73 -20.89 14.88 10.94
N GLY A 74 -21.53 15.01 12.11
CA GLY A 74 -22.68 14.21 12.50
C GLY A 74 -23.74 14.16 11.39
N VAL A 75 -24.07 12.94 10.98
CA VAL A 75 -25.36 12.63 10.35
C VAL A 75 -26.38 12.46 11.46
#